data_AF-A0A538BRF8-F1
#
_entry.id   AF-A0A538BRF8-F1
#
_cell.length_a   1.000
_cell.length_b   1.000
_cell.length_c   1.000
_cell.angle_alpha   90.00
_cell.angle_beta   90.00
_cell.angle_gamma   90.00
#
_symmetry.space_group_name_H-M   'P 1'
#
loop_
_entity.id
_entity.type
_entity.pdbx_description
1 polymer ?
#
loop_
_entity_poly.entity_id
_entity_poly.type
_entity_poly.pdbx_seq_one_letter_code
_entity_poly.pdbx_strand_id
1 'polypeptide(L)' 'EVRREGLYKHGVMSLGMGWQTPRLPGLGEVRWDRFVAALYAVGYDSYISIEHEDKAFEGEPELVKRGFLVARNALRPYIV' A
#
# COMPACT_ATOMS: atom_id res chain seq x y z
N GLU A 1 6.23 2.22 3.55
CA GLU A 1 7.08 2.31 4.76
C GLU A 1 7.28 3.78 5.10
N VAL A 2 7.33 4.09 6.39
CA VAL A 2 7.43 5.44 6.95
C VAL A 2 8.84 5.65 7.47
N ARG A 3 9.61 6.48 6.77
CA ARG A 3 10.93 6.90 7.24
C ARG A 3 10.77 7.98 8.32
N ARG A 4 10.81 7.58 9.59
CA ARG A 4 10.47 8.43 10.74
C ARG A 4 11.26 9.73 10.85
N GLU A 5 12.56 9.71 10.54
CA GLU A 5 13.37 10.93 10.53
C GLU A 5 12.92 11.90 9.45
N GLY A 6 12.62 11.40 8.25
CA GLY A 6 12.04 12.21 7.17
C GLY A 6 10.69 12.79 7.58
N LEU A 7 9.84 11.99 8.23
CA LEU A 7 8.51 12.45 8.70
C LEU A 7 8.67 13.57 9.74
N TYR A 8 9.62 13.44 10.66
CA TYR A 8 9.92 14.48 11.63
C TYR A 8 10.39 15.78 10.97
N LYS A 9 11.25 15.71 9.94
CA LYS A 9 11.80 16.88 9.24
C LYS A 9 10.81 17.57 8.31
N HIS A 10 10.00 16.81 7.59
CA HIS A 10 9.14 17.33 6.52
C HIS A 10 7.67 17.47 6.95
N GLY A 11 7.24 16.74 7.98
CA GLY A 11 5.87 16.72 8.47
C GLY A 11 4.88 16.03 7.53
N VAL A 12 3.65 15.81 8.02
CA VAL A 12 2.57 15.21 7.22
C VAL A 12 2.07 16.12 6.09
N MET A 13 2.27 17.44 6.23
CA MET A 13 1.91 18.42 5.19
C MET A 13 2.82 18.36 3.95
N SER A 14 3.92 17.58 3.99
CA SER A 14 4.73 17.30 2.80
C SER A 14 4.09 16.30 1.83
N LEU A 15 2.89 15.79 2.15
CA LEU A 15 2.16 14.81 1.32
C LEU A 15 3.00 13.56 1.01
N GLY A 16 3.77 13.08 1.98
CA GLY A 16 4.65 11.92 1.80
C GLY A 16 6.04 12.26 1.26
N MET A 17 6.24 13.45 0.69
CA MET A 17 7.55 13.84 0.15
C MET A 17 8.62 13.81 1.24
N GLY A 18 9.74 13.15 0.93
CA GLY A 18 10.88 13.02 1.81
C GLY A 18 10.80 11.89 2.84
N TRP A 19 9.65 11.24 3.05
CA TRP A 19 9.50 10.24 4.11
C TRP A 19 8.70 8.99 3.78
N GLN A 20 7.80 9.05 2.81
CA GLN A 20 7.10 7.87 2.33
C GLN A 20 8.00 7.08 1.38
N THR A 21 8.15 5.80 1.67
CA THR A 21 8.67 4.81 0.72
C THR A 21 7.47 3.99 0.23
N PRO A 22 7.10 4.03 -1.06
CA PRO A 22 6.03 3.21 -1.60
C PRO A 22 6.30 1.72 -1.36
N ARG A 23 5.29 0.99 -0.89
CA ARG A 23 5.37 -0.46 -0.63
C ARG A 23 4.07 -1.12 -1.03
N LEU A 24 4.16 -2.33 -1.60
CA LEU A 24 2.98 -3.12 -1.92
C LEU A 24 2.17 -3.47 -0.65
N PRO A 25 0.85 -3.68 -0.78
CA PRO A 25 0.06 -4.31 0.27
C PRO A 25 0.73 -5.56 0.85
N GLY A 26 0.78 -5.66 2.18
CA GLY A 26 1.47 -6.72 2.91
C GLY A 26 2.98 -6.50 3.16
N LEU A 27 3.62 -5.54 2.48
CA LEU A 27 5.06 -5.23 2.64
C LEU A 27 5.33 -3.84 3.25
N GLY A 28 4.27 -3.16 3.68
CA GLY A 28 4.32 -1.84 4.33
C GLY A 28 3.65 -1.85 5.71
N GLU A 29 3.36 -0.65 6.21
CA GLU A 29 2.84 -0.44 7.58
C GLU A 29 1.32 -0.27 7.66
N VAL A 30 0.62 -0.29 6.52
CA VAL A 30 -0.84 -0.17 6.50
C VAL A 30 -1.48 -1.39 7.15
N ARG A 31 -2.36 -1.14 8.13
CA ARG A 31 -3.21 -2.14 8.77
C ARG A 31 -4.41 -2.47 7.89
N TRP A 32 -4.19 -3.31 6.88
CA TRP A 32 -5.20 -3.66 5.87
C TRP A 32 -6.47 -4.28 6.45
N ASP A 33 -6.33 -5.05 7.53
CA ASP A 33 -7.45 -5.58 8.31
C ASP A 33 -8.40 -4.47 8.78
N ARG A 34 -7.84 -3.39 9.34
CA ARG A 34 -8.61 -2.25 9.83
C ARG A 34 -9.12 -1.36 8.72
N PHE A 35 -8.30 -1.15 7.70
CA PHE A 35 -8.64 -0.30 6.55
C PHE A 35 -9.87 -0.86 5.83
N VAL A 36 -9.86 -2.15 5.48
CA VAL A 36 -10.98 -2.79 4.77
C VAL A 36 -12.21 -2.92 5.67
N ALA A 37 -12.05 -3.21 6.97
CA ALA A 37 -13.17 -3.20 7.90
C ALA A 37 -13.89 -1.84 7.98
N ALA A 38 -13.14 -0.73 7.88
CA ALA A 38 -13.74 0.61 7.84
C ALA A 38 -14.53 0.86 6.54
N LEU A 39 -14.07 0.34 5.40
CA LEU A 39 -14.80 0.42 4.13
C LEU A 39 -16.14 -0.33 4.22
N TYR A 40 -16.14 -1.54 4.79
CA TYR A 40 -17.38 -2.27 5.05
C TYR A 40 -18.33 -1.52 5.99
N ALA A 41 -17.79 -0.91 7.05
CA ALA A 41 -18.60 -0.19 8.04
C ALA A 41 -19.38 1.00 7.44
N VAL A 42 -18.84 1.63 6.39
CA VAL A 42 -19.51 2.74 5.68
C VAL A 42 -20.32 2.28 4.46
N GLY A 43 -20.41 0.96 4.22
CA GLY A 43 -21.15 0.39 3.09
C GLY A 43 -20.48 0.62 1.74
N TYR A 44 -19.16 0.83 1.70
CA TYR A 44 -18.43 0.94 0.43
C TYR A 44 -18.42 -0.42 -0.28
N ASP A 45 -18.92 -0.46 -1.51
CA ASP A 45 -19.15 -1.69 -2.29
C ASP A 45 -18.42 -1.69 -3.65
N SER A 46 -17.40 -0.85 -3.78
CA SER A 46 -16.68 -0.65 -5.04
C SER A 46 -15.22 -1.13 -4.96
N TYR A 47 -14.37 -0.66 -5.88
CA TYR A 47 -13.05 -1.24 -6.15
C TYR A 47 -11.96 -0.75 -5.18
N ILE A 48 -11.09 -1.67 -4.77
CA ILE A 48 -9.77 -1.32 -4.24
C ILE A 48 -8.75 -1.46 -5.38
N SER A 49 -8.23 -0.33 -5.86
CA SER A 49 -7.19 -0.30 -6.88
C SER A 49 -5.81 -0.43 -6.24
N ILE A 50 -4.94 -1.26 -6.83
CA ILE A 50 -3.55 -1.40 -6.40
C ILE A 50 -2.68 -0.53 -7.31
N GLU A 51 -2.12 0.54 -6.76
CA GLU A 51 -1.11 1.35 -7.43
C GLU A 51 0.28 0.78 -7.10
N HIS A 52 0.86 0.10 -8.09
CA HIS A 52 2.12 -0.61 -7.92
C HIS A 52 3.31 0.34 -8.11
N GLU A 53 3.74 0.99 -7.02
CA GLU A 53 4.87 1.94 -7.01
C GLU A 53 6.10 1.46 -6.22
N ASP A 54 6.08 0.21 -5.75
CA ASP A 54 7.20 -0.36 -5.01
C ASP A 54 8.37 -0.66 -5.93
N LYS A 55 9.46 0.10 -5.78
CA LYS A 55 10.68 -0.04 -6.59
C LYS A 55 11.34 -1.41 -6.48
N ALA A 56 11.06 -2.17 -5.41
CA ALA A 56 11.56 -3.55 -5.32
C ALA A 56 10.93 -4.49 -6.35
N PHE A 57 9.86 -4.06 -7.01
CA PHE A 57 9.11 -4.84 -7.99
C PHE A 57 8.98 -4.12 -9.35
N GLU A 58 9.91 -3.21 -9.69
CA GLU A 58 9.91 -2.48 -10.97
C GLU A 58 10.92 -3.06 -11.99
N GLY A 59 10.85 -2.60 -13.25
CA GLY A 59 11.76 -3.03 -14.32
C GLY A 59 11.23 -4.23 -15.10
N GLU A 60 11.68 -5.44 -14.74
CA GLU A 60 11.35 -6.65 -15.49
C GLU A 60 9.86 -7.00 -15.41
N PRO A 61 9.17 -7.29 -16.53
CA PRO A 61 7.74 -7.58 -16.54
C PRO A 61 7.32 -8.72 -15.60
N GLU A 62 8.16 -9.73 -15.43
CA GLU A 62 7.88 -10.85 -14.53
C GLU A 62 7.95 -10.43 -13.05
N LEU A 63 8.88 -9.52 -12.72
CA LEU A 63 9.01 -8.99 -11.38
C LEU A 63 7.82 -8.07 -11.04
N VAL A 64 7.38 -7.25 -12.00
CA VAL A 64 6.16 -6.42 -11.88
C VAL A 64 4.92 -7.30 -11.66
N LYS A 65 4.74 -8.35 -12.47
CA LYS A 65 3.63 -9.31 -12.30
C LYS A 65 3.66 -9.96 -10.92
N ARG A 66 4.84 -10.37 -10.45
CA ARG A 66 5.02 -10.94 -9.11
C ARG A 66 4.59 -9.94 -8.03
N GLY A 67 4.91 -8.66 -8.18
CA GLY A 67 4.46 -7.63 -7.25
C GLY A 67 2.93 -7.53 -7.17
N PHE A 68 2.24 -7.53 -8.32
CA PHE A 68 0.76 -7.60 -8.33
C PHE A 68 0.21 -8.83 -7.62
N LEU A 69 0.84 -10.01 -7.80
CA LEU A 69 0.41 -11.23 -7.10
C LEU A 69 0.61 -11.13 -5.59
N VAL A 70 1.72 -10.56 -5.13
CA VAL A 70 1.98 -10.31 -3.69
C VAL A 70 0.91 -9.39 -3.12
N ALA A 71 0.68 -8.25 -3.76
CA ALA A 71 -0.31 -7.26 -3.34
C ALA A 71 -1.73 -7.85 -3.30
N ARG A 72 -2.15 -8.52 -4.37
CA ARG A 72 -3.45 -9.21 -4.46
C ARG A 72 -3.61 -10.24 -3.35
N ASN A 73 -2.61 -11.10 -3.14
CA ASN A 73 -2.70 -12.17 -2.15
C ASN A 73 -2.73 -11.63 -0.72
N ALA A 74 -2.07 -10.51 -0.44
CA ALA A 74 -2.15 -9.84 0.85
C ALA A 74 -3.54 -9.26 1.15
N LEU A 75 -4.23 -8.75 0.12
CA LEU A 75 -5.57 -8.18 0.27
C LEU A 75 -6.70 -9.21 0.19
N ARG A 76 -6.50 -10.30 -0.54
CA ARG A 76 -7.50 -11.34 -0.82
C ARG A 76 -8.27 -11.84 0.41
N PRO A 77 -7.68 -12.03 1.61
CA PRO A 77 -8.44 -12.49 2.77
C PRO A 77 -9.51 -11.51 3.27
N TYR A 78 -9.44 -10.23 2.88
CA TYR A 78 -10.32 -9.18 3.38
C TYR A 78 -11.40 -8.76 2.38
N ILE A 79 -11.35 -9.24 1.13
CA ILE A 79 -12.22 -8.80 0.03
C ILE A 79 -12.97 -10.03 -0.50
N VAL A 80 -14.29 -9.89 -0.69
CA VAL A 80 -15.19 -10.94 -1.18
C VAL A 80 -15.78 -10.56 -2.52
#